data_AF-A0AAU9U185-F1
#
_entry.id   AF-A0AAU9U185-F1
#
_cell.length_a   1.000
_cell.length_b   1.000
_cell.length_c   1.000
_cell.angle_alpha   90.00
_cell.angle_beta   90.00
_cell.angle_gamma   90.00
#
_symmetry.space_group_name_H-M   'P 1'
#
loop_
_entity.id
_entity.type
_entity.pdbx_description
1 polymer ?
#
loop_
_entity_poly.entity_id
_entity_poly.type
_entity_poly.pdbx_seq_one_letter_code
_entity_poly.pdbx_strand_id
1 'polypeptide(L)'
;MDSPATKKKKRRKYHKYKNPRDKLEYDILRNRYHKLNNKCYNEYRDRLENGIHNNPKVFWRFVKDRRKGSSIIPTQMSYNEDIANTGLEIAYKFADYFSSIYKPKTNLTTLPTTSAGVGSLGSIHITKENVLEKLNLLDIHKGAGPDGFPPVFVKR
;
A
#
# COMPACT_ATOMS: atom_id res chain seq x y z
N MET A 1 18.32 14.84 -25.06
CA MET A 1 17.89 14.09 -23.86
C MET A 1 18.89 14.32 -22.74
N ASP A 2 18.49 15.04 -21.69
CA ASP A 2 19.35 15.42 -20.56
C ASP A 2 19.51 14.25 -19.57
N SER A 3 20.41 13.31 -19.91
CA SER A 3 20.67 12.10 -19.14
C SER A 3 21.64 12.34 -17.96
N PRO A 4 21.53 11.60 -16.83
CA PRO A 4 22.51 11.62 -15.73
C PRO A 4 23.96 11.46 -16.21
N ALA A 5 24.17 10.71 -17.29
CA ALA A 5 25.47 10.46 -17.89
C ALA A 5 26.11 11.73 -18.51
N THR A 6 25.32 12.60 -19.14
CA THR A 6 25.85 13.82 -19.80
C THR A 6 26.31 14.84 -18.78
N LYS A 7 25.52 15.06 -17.71
CA LYS A 7 25.90 15.87 -16.54
C LYS A 7 27.21 15.38 -15.92
N LYS A 8 27.34 14.07 -15.68
CA LYS A 8 28.55 13.47 -15.08
C LYS A 8 29.78 13.65 -15.99
N LYS A 9 29.61 13.51 -17.31
CA LYS A 9 30.67 13.73 -18.30
C LYS A 9 31.18 15.18 -18.28
N LYS A 10 30.27 16.17 -18.27
CA LYS A 10 30.64 17.60 -18.23
C LYS A 10 31.31 18.00 -16.92
N ARG A 11 30.83 17.47 -15.78
CA ARG A 11 31.49 17.64 -14.48
C ARG A 11 32.95 17.16 -14.51
N ARG A 12 33.19 15.94 -15.03
CA ARG A 12 34.55 15.37 -15.15
C ARG A 12 35.45 16.24 -16.02
N LYS A 13 34.93 16.72 -17.16
CA LYS A 13 35.67 17.57 -18.09
C LYS A 13 36.04 18.92 -17.45
N TYR A 14 35.10 19.57 -16.77
CA TYR A 14 35.38 20.80 -16.01
C TYR A 14 36.46 20.58 -14.93
N HIS A 15 36.38 19.51 -14.14
CA HIS A 15 37.41 19.24 -13.12
C HIS A 15 38.80 18.99 -13.71
N LYS A 16 38.89 18.38 -14.90
CA LYS A 16 40.15 18.09 -15.58
C LYS A 16 40.77 19.32 -16.25
N TYR A 17 39.98 20.10 -16.97
CA TYR A 17 40.49 21.16 -17.86
C TYR A 17 40.19 22.58 -17.37
N LYS A 18 39.41 22.74 -16.29
CA LYS A 18 39.00 24.03 -15.68
C LYS A 18 38.38 25.03 -16.65
N ASN A 19 37.87 24.57 -17.79
CA ASN A 19 37.23 25.39 -18.81
C ASN A 19 35.91 25.99 -18.28
N PRO A 20 35.75 27.34 -18.26
CA PRO A 20 34.51 27.99 -17.83
C PRO A 20 33.27 27.58 -18.64
N ARG A 21 33.40 27.27 -19.93
CA ARG A 21 32.27 26.78 -20.75
C ARG A 21 31.76 25.43 -20.29
N ASP A 22 32.66 24.51 -19.93
CA ASP A 22 32.29 23.20 -19.40
C ASP A 22 31.62 23.32 -18.02
N LYS A 23 31.97 24.35 -17.22
CA LYS A 23 31.29 24.68 -15.95
C LYS A 23 29.85 25.14 -16.20
N LEU A 24 29.67 26.13 -17.07
CA LEU A 24 28.35 26.67 -17.42
C LEU A 24 27.42 25.56 -17.93
N GLU A 25 27.92 24.72 -18.83
CA GLU A 25 27.14 23.60 -19.37
C GLU A 25 26.81 22.55 -18.30
N TYR A 26 27.74 22.26 -17.39
CA TYR A 26 27.47 21.40 -16.24
C TYR A 26 26.36 21.97 -15.35
N ASP A 27 26.40 23.27 -15.05
CA ASP A 27 25.41 23.93 -14.18
C ASP A 27 24.01 23.91 -14.82
N ILE A 28 23.92 24.18 -16.13
CA ILE A 28 22.67 24.05 -16.90
C ILE A 28 22.13 22.62 -16.83
N LEU A 29 22.97 21.62 -17.14
CA LEU A 29 22.57 20.21 -17.11
C LEU A 29 22.19 19.73 -15.71
N ARG A 30 22.88 20.22 -14.68
CA ARG A 30 22.57 19.92 -13.27
C ARG A 30 21.20 20.47 -12.88
N ASN A 31 20.91 21.71 -13.24
CA ASN A 31 19.63 22.34 -12.92
C ASN A 31 18.46 21.67 -13.66
N ARG A 32 18.63 21.37 -14.95
CA ARG A 32 17.63 20.62 -15.74
C ARG A 32 17.38 19.24 -15.17
N TYR A 33 18.45 18.51 -14.83
CA TYR A 33 18.34 17.20 -14.20
C TYR A 33 17.57 17.27 -12.88
N HIS A 34 17.92 18.19 -11.98
CA HIS A 34 17.25 18.31 -10.69
C HIS A 34 15.77 18.66 -10.83
N LYS A 35 15.44 19.58 -11.75
CA LYS A 35 14.04 19.93 -12.05
C LYS A 35 13.25 18.72 -12.54
N LEU A 36 13.80 17.96 -13.49
CA LEU A 36 13.14 16.76 -14.03
C LEU A 36 13.03 15.66 -12.98
N ASN A 37 14.10 15.41 -12.22
CA ASN A 37 14.13 14.38 -11.19
C ASN A 37 13.10 14.66 -10.09
N ASN A 38 12.99 15.90 -9.63
CA ASN A 38 11.97 16.31 -8.66
C ASN A 38 10.57 16.15 -9.22
N LYS A 39 10.33 16.56 -10.48
CA LYS A 39 9.05 16.36 -11.15
C LYS A 39 8.66 14.89 -11.20
N CYS A 40 9.53 14.02 -11.72
CA CYS A 40 9.25 12.59 -11.83
C CYS A 40 9.07 11.92 -10.46
N TYR A 41 9.81 12.36 -9.44
CA TYR A 41 9.66 11.82 -8.08
C TYR A 41 8.33 12.22 -7.44
N ASN A 42 7.89 13.47 -7.64
CA ASN A 42 6.58 13.93 -7.18
C ASN A 42 5.46 13.17 -7.89
N GLU A 43 5.50 13.07 -9.22
CA GLU A 43 4.53 12.28 -9.99
C GLU A 43 4.49 10.80 -9.56
N TYR A 44 5.65 10.22 -9.22
CA TYR A 44 5.72 8.88 -8.66
C TYR A 44 5.05 8.79 -7.29
N ARG A 45 5.29 9.75 -6.41
CA ARG A 45 4.68 9.82 -5.08
C ARG A 45 3.17 10.00 -5.17
N ASP A 46 2.68 10.90 -6.01
CA ASP A 46 1.24 11.13 -6.19
C ASP A 46 0.55 9.87 -6.71
N ARG A 47 1.20 9.12 -7.63
CA ARG A 47 0.68 7.82 -8.07
C ARG A 47 0.67 6.76 -6.97
N LEU A 48 1.66 6.76 -6.07
CA LEU A 48 1.68 5.85 -4.92
C LEU A 48 0.53 6.15 -3.96
N GLU A 49 0.34 7.43 -3.61
CA GLU A 49 -0.67 7.89 -2.67
C GLU A 49 -2.08 7.62 -3.22
N ASN A 50 -2.36 8.03 -4.46
CA ASN A 50 -3.66 7.79 -5.11
C ASN A 50 -3.91 6.29 -5.40
N GLY A 51 -2.84 5.51 -5.58
CA GLY A 51 -2.92 4.10 -5.93
C GLY A 51 -3.01 3.15 -4.73
N ILE A 52 -2.92 3.63 -3.49
CA ILE A 52 -2.79 2.75 -2.31
C ILE A 52 -4.00 1.83 -2.11
N HIS A 53 -5.20 2.32 -2.41
CA HIS A 53 -6.43 1.55 -2.29
C HIS A 53 -6.57 0.48 -3.39
N ASN A 54 -6.07 0.77 -4.60
CA ASN A 54 -6.22 -0.11 -5.76
C ASN A 54 -5.09 -1.14 -5.87
N ASN A 55 -3.86 -0.75 -5.54
CA ASN A 55 -2.70 -1.63 -5.61
C ASN A 55 -1.72 -1.35 -4.45
N PRO A 56 -2.08 -1.76 -3.21
CA PRO A 56 -1.27 -1.51 -2.03
C PRO A 56 0.12 -2.16 -2.10
N LYS A 57 0.32 -3.18 -2.95
CA LYS A 57 1.62 -3.86 -3.12
C LYS A 57 2.72 -2.89 -3.56
N VAL A 58 2.40 -1.91 -4.41
CA VAL A 58 3.39 -0.94 -4.92
C VAL A 58 3.84 0.00 -3.79
N PHE A 59 2.90 0.46 -2.96
CA PHE A 59 3.20 1.25 -1.77
C PHE A 59 4.09 0.48 -0.79
N TRP A 60 3.73 -0.76 -0.47
CA TRP A 60 4.52 -1.57 0.45
C TRP A 60 5.91 -1.94 -0.09
N ARG A 61 6.06 -2.08 -1.42
CA ARG A 61 7.37 -2.20 -2.05
C ARG A 61 8.20 -0.93 -1.84
N PHE A 62 7.63 0.24 -2.10
CA PHE A 62 8.30 1.53 -1.83
C PHE A 62 8.76 1.66 -0.38
N VAL A 63 7.88 1.34 0.59
CA VAL A 63 8.22 1.35 2.03
C VAL A 63 9.36 0.38 2.33
N LYS A 64 9.32 -0.84 1.77
CA LYS A 64 10.38 -1.85 1.95
C LYS A 64 11.72 -1.36 1.41
N ASP A 65 11.74 -0.80 0.21
CA ASP A 65 12.95 -0.26 -0.42
C ASP A 65 13.55 0.89 0.39
N ARG A 66 12.72 1.70 1.05
CA ARG A 66 13.14 2.78 1.95
C ARG A 66 13.69 2.28 3.29
N ARG A 67 13.18 1.16 3.80
CA ARG A 67 13.57 0.57 5.10
C ARG A 67 14.91 -0.19 5.07
N LYS A 68 15.57 -0.31 3.91
CA LYS A 68 16.91 -0.92 3.73
C LYS A 68 17.18 -2.14 4.64
N GLY A 69 16.35 -3.17 4.55
CA GLY A 69 16.61 -4.46 5.19
C GLY A 69 16.17 -4.60 6.65
N SER A 70 15.67 -3.54 7.30
CA SER A 70 14.96 -3.70 8.57
C SER A 70 13.51 -4.10 8.31
N SER A 71 13.22 -5.40 8.38
CA SER A 71 11.84 -5.89 8.55
C SER A 71 11.39 -5.85 10.01
N ILE A 72 12.09 -5.08 10.85
CA ILE A 72 11.90 -5.08 12.29
C ILE A 72 10.72 -4.17 12.58
N ILE A 73 9.70 -4.75 13.22
CA ILE A 73 8.65 -3.97 13.87
C ILE A 73 9.35 -3.01 14.84
N PRO A 74 9.09 -1.70 14.77
CA PRO A 74 9.67 -0.73 15.71
C PRO A 74 9.58 -1.24 17.15
N THR A 75 10.70 -1.21 17.86
CA THR A 75 10.76 -1.57 19.28
C THR A 75 9.99 -0.59 20.17
N GLN A 76 9.62 0.55 19.62
CA GLN A 76 8.82 1.57 20.26
C GLN A 76 7.79 2.12 19.27
N MET A 77 6.54 2.26 19.71
CA MET A 77 5.47 2.92 18.96
C MET A 77 4.67 3.85 19.88
N SER A 78 4.04 4.88 19.32
CA SER A 78 3.20 5.81 20.08
C SER A 78 1.77 5.83 19.55
N TYR A 79 0.80 5.89 20.46
CA TYR A 79 -0.61 6.12 20.14
C TYR A 79 -1.16 7.15 21.13
N ASN A 80 -1.69 8.26 20.62
CA ASN A 80 -1.99 9.47 21.40
C ASN A 80 -0.73 9.98 22.14
N GLU A 81 -0.81 10.19 23.46
CA GLU A 81 0.31 10.62 24.31
C GLU A 81 1.07 9.43 24.93
N ASP A 82 0.65 8.18 24.65
CA ASP A 82 1.25 6.98 25.22
C ASP A 82 2.31 6.36 24.31
N ILE A 83 3.38 5.88 24.94
CA ILE A 83 4.48 5.17 24.27
C ILE A 83 4.47 3.71 24.71
N ALA A 84 4.46 2.79 23.73
CA ALA A 84 4.57 1.35 23.90
C ALA A 84 5.97 0.88 23.49
N ASN A 85 6.66 0.14 24.36
CA ASN A 85 8.05 -0.30 24.19
C ASN A 85 8.19 -1.83 24.06
N THR A 86 7.10 -2.58 24.23
CA THR A 86 7.07 -4.04 24.09
C THR A 86 6.06 -4.46 23.04
N GLY A 87 6.26 -5.63 22.43
CA GLY A 87 5.32 -6.16 21.44
C GLY A 87 3.90 -6.32 21.97
N LEU A 88 3.76 -6.63 23.27
CA LEU A 88 2.46 -6.75 23.94
C LEU A 88 1.79 -5.38 24.13
N GLU A 89 2.53 -4.37 24.61
CA GLU A 89 2.01 -3.00 24.73
C GLU A 89 1.58 -2.45 23.36
N ILE A 90 2.38 -2.70 22.31
CA ILE A 90 2.06 -2.30 20.95
C ILE A 90 0.75 -2.97 20.50
N ALA A 91 0.59 -4.27 20.74
CA ALA A 91 -0.63 -4.99 20.38
C ALA A 91 -1.86 -4.45 21.12
N TYR A 92 -1.74 -4.08 22.41
CA TYR A 92 -2.82 -3.45 23.15
C TYR A 92 -3.19 -2.08 22.58
N LYS A 93 -2.22 -1.23 22.22
CA LYS A 93 -2.52 0.06 21.58
C LYS A 93 -3.22 -0.08 20.24
N PHE A 94 -2.89 -1.12 19.46
CA PHE A 94 -3.66 -1.47 18.26
C PHE A 94 -5.10 -1.90 18.60
N ALA A 95 -5.28 -2.75 19.62
CA ALA A 95 -6.62 -3.17 20.05
C ALA A 95 -7.48 -1.99 20.48
N ASP A 96 -6.93 -1.05 21.27
CA ASP A 96 -7.59 0.18 21.69
C ASP A 96 -8.05 0.99 20.47
N TYR A 97 -7.15 1.28 19.54
CA TYR A 97 -7.48 2.01 18.31
C TYR A 97 -8.57 1.30 17.49
N PHE A 98 -8.41 0.02 17.20
CA PHE A 98 -9.36 -0.70 16.36
C PHE A 98 -10.73 -0.83 17.05
N SER A 99 -10.77 -1.05 18.36
CA SER A 99 -12.02 -1.05 19.13
C SER A 99 -12.76 0.29 19.03
N SER A 100 -12.03 1.42 19.00
CA SER A 100 -12.61 2.77 18.95
C SER A 100 -13.29 3.10 17.62
N ILE A 101 -12.83 2.50 16.51
CA ILE A 101 -13.39 2.75 15.17
C ILE A 101 -14.49 1.75 14.80
N TYR A 102 -14.57 0.62 15.51
CA TYR A 102 -15.74 -0.25 15.39
C TYR A 102 -16.93 0.49 15.99
N LYS A 103 -18.03 0.54 15.23
CA LYS A 103 -19.29 1.03 15.77
C LYS A 103 -19.56 0.23 17.04
N PRO A 104 -19.84 0.87 18.19
CA PRO A 104 -20.34 0.15 19.35
C PRO A 104 -21.50 -0.69 18.84
N LYS A 105 -21.63 -1.94 19.29
CA LYS A 105 -22.86 -2.69 19.08
C LYS A 105 -23.97 -1.75 19.52
N THR A 106 -24.69 -1.15 18.57
CA THR A 106 -25.99 -0.56 18.85
C THR A 106 -26.67 -1.66 19.61
N ASN A 107 -26.99 -1.42 20.89
CA ASN A 107 -27.53 -2.44 21.74
C ASN A 107 -28.59 -3.15 20.91
N LEU A 108 -28.35 -4.42 20.56
CA LEU A 108 -29.37 -5.28 19.98
C LEU A 108 -30.35 -5.63 21.11
N THR A 109 -30.75 -4.65 21.94
CA THR A 109 -31.91 -4.72 22.83
C THR A 109 -33.20 -4.66 22.04
N THR A 110 -33.11 -4.42 20.74
CA THR A 110 -34.07 -4.92 19.78
C THR A 110 -33.29 -5.57 18.63
N LEU A 111 -32.78 -6.79 18.85
CA LEU A 111 -33.12 -7.81 17.85
C LEU A 111 -34.61 -7.59 17.58
N PRO A 112 -35.08 -7.35 16.34
CA PRO A 112 -36.51 -7.43 16.14
C PRO A 112 -36.87 -8.76 16.77
N THR A 113 -37.79 -8.73 17.74
CA THR A 113 -38.57 -9.90 18.05
C THR A 113 -39.39 -10.10 16.78
N THR A 114 -38.74 -10.54 15.70
CA THR A 114 -39.34 -11.46 14.79
C THR A 114 -39.93 -12.46 15.76
N SER A 115 -41.25 -12.51 15.83
CA SER A 115 -41.88 -13.71 16.31
C SER A 115 -41.10 -14.87 15.72
N ALA A 116 -41.06 -16.01 16.38
CA ALA A 116 -40.63 -17.23 15.73
C ALA A 116 -41.56 -17.60 14.54
N GLY A 117 -41.98 -16.66 13.68
CA GLY A 117 -41.88 -16.86 12.26
C GLY A 117 -40.45 -17.28 11.95
N VAL A 118 -40.27 -18.59 11.96
CA VAL A 118 -39.23 -19.31 11.26
C VAL A 118 -39.05 -18.61 9.93
N GLY A 119 -38.10 -17.66 9.86
CA GLY A 119 -37.61 -17.11 8.61
C GLY A 119 -36.86 -18.25 7.96
N SER A 120 -37.62 -19.20 7.42
CA SER A 120 -37.08 -20.37 6.79
C SER A 120 -36.28 -19.85 5.60
N LEU A 121 -34.96 -20.02 5.64
CA LEU A 121 -34.15 -20.07 4.43
C LEU A 121 -34.51 -21.29 3.56
N GLY A 122 -35.73 -21.83 3.69
CA GLY A 122 -36.21 -23.06 3.05
C GLY A 122 -36.27 -22.97 1.53
N SER A 123 -36.01 -21.79 0.97
CA SER A 123 -35.72 -21.62 -0.45
C SER A 123 -34.60 -20.60 -0.64
N ILE A 124 -33.37 -21.08 -0.77
CA ILE A 124 -32.26 -20.31 -1.33
C ILE A 124 -32.18 -20.68 -2.80
N HIS A 125 -32.52 -19.73 -3.68
CA HIS A 125 -32.36 -19.92 -5.12
C HIS A 125 -30.98 -19.42 -5.54
N ILE A 126 -30.05 -20.35 -5.79
CA ILE A 126 -28.72 -20.05 -6.31
C ILE A 126 -28.74 -20.31 -7.81
N THR A 127 -28.63 -19.26 -8.64
CA THR A 127 -28.56 -19.44 -10.09
C THR A 127 -27.13 -19.65 -10.56
N LYS A 128 -26.97 -20.15 -11.79
CA LYS A 128 -25.67 -20.29 -12.44
C LYS A 128 -24.98 -18.93 -12.60
N GLU A 129 -25.75 -17.89 -12.88
CA GLU A 129 -25.26 -16.52 -13.04
C GLU A 129 -24.70 -15.98 -11.73
N ASN A 130 -25.35 -16.24 -10.60
CA ASN A 130 -24.82 -15.86 -9.28
C ASN A 130 -23.49 -16.54 -8.99
N VAL A 131 -23.38 -17.85 -9.29
CA VAL A 131 -22.14 -18.59 -9.10
C VAL A 131 -21.05 -18.02 -10.01
N LEU A 132 -21.34 -17.81 -11.30
CA LEU A 132 -20.39 -17.28 -12.27
C LEU A 132 -19.89 -15.88 -11.90
N GLU A 133 -20.79 -14.99 -11.46
CA GLU A 133 -20.44 -13.66 -10.98
C GLU A 133 -19.43 -13.74 -9.82
N LYS A 134 -19.71 -14.58 -8.82
CA LYS A 134 -18.81 -14.76 -7.67
C LYS A 134 -17.49 -15.42 -8.05
N LEU A 135 -17.50 -16.38 -8.96
CA LEU A 135 -16.28 -16.99 -9.50
C LEU A 135 -15.40 -15.95 -10.22
N ASN A 136 -16.01 -15.06 -11.00
CA ASN A 136 -15.30 -13.99 -11.70
C ASN A 136 -14.70 -12.93 -10.76
N LEU A 137 -15.26 -12.77 -9.56
CA LEU A 137 -14.74 -11.85 -8.54
C LEU A 137 -13.63 -12.45 -7.67
N LEU A 138 -13.35 -13.76 -7.77
CA LEU A 138 -12.28 -14.39 -6.99
C LEU A 138 -10.92 -13.74 -7.29
N ASP A 139 -10.17 -13.43 -6.24
CA ASP A 139 -8.79 -12.96 -6.37
C ASP A 139 -7.85 -14.17 -6.54
N ILE A 140 -7.29 -14.34 -7.74
CA ILE A 140 -6.37 -15.44 -8.09
C ILE A 140 -5.09 -15.45 -7.26
N HIS A 141 -4.76 -14.33 -6.59
CA HIS A 141 -3.55 -14.21 -5.78
C HIS A 141 -3.75 -14.58 -4.31
N LYS A 142 -4.96 -14.93 -3.89
CA LYS A 142 -5.22 -15.42 -2.53
C LYS A 142 -4.81 -16.88 -2.39
N GLY A 143 -4.45 -17.26 -1.16
CA GLY A 143 -4.17 -18.64 -0.81
C GLY A 143 -5.42 -19.52 -0.80
N ALA A 144 -5.22 -20.82 -0.74
CA ALA A 144 -6.29 -21.78 -0.54
C ALA A 144 -7.03 -21.52 0.78
N GLY A 145 -8.33 -21.76 0.78
CA GLY A 145 -9.13 -21.76 1.99
C GLY A 145 -8.94 -23.03 2.81
N PRO A 146 -9.83 -23.28 3.78
CA PRO A 146 -9.87 -24.54 4.54
C PRO A 146 -10.06 -25.78 3.67
N ASP A 147 -10.54 -25.60 2.43
CA ASP A 147 -10.73 -26.65 1.42
C ASP A 147 -9.44 -27.05 0.70
N GLY A 148 -8.35 -26.28 0.83
CA GLY A 148 -7.09 -26.56 0.16
C GLY A 148 -7.05 -26.22 -1.33
N PHE A 149 -8.08 -25.57 -1.89
CA PHE A 149 -8.15 -25.22 -3.32
C PHE A 149 -7.85 -23.73 -3.58
N PRO A 150 -6.72 -23.40 -4.23
CA PRO A 150 -6.43 -22.01 -4.60
C PRO A 150 -7.39 -21.47 -5.67
N PRO A 151 -7.77 -20.18 -5.61
CA PRO A 151 -8.69 -19.57 -6.58
C PRO A 151 -8.25 -19.64 -8.05
N VAL A 152 -6.94 -19.77 -8.32
CA VAL A 152 -6.39 -19.89 -9.68
C VAL A 152 -6.88 -21.12 -10.44
N PHE A 153 -7.28 -22.19 -9.74
CA PHE A 153 -7.82 -23.40 -10.37
C PHE A 153 -9.31 -23.29 -10.66
N VAL A 154 -9.98 -22.35 -10.00
CA VAL A 154 -11.43 -22.21 -9.96
C VAL A 154 -11.90 -21.07 -10.88
N LYS A 155 -11.14 -19.98 -10.95
CA LYS A 155 -11.41 -18.83 -11.82
C LYS A 155 -10.76 -19.04 -13.19
N ARG A 156 -11.58 -19.25 -14.22
CA ARG A 156 -11.20 -19.37 -15.64
C ARG A 156 -11.81 -18.26 -16.47
#